data_AF-A0A1F9HN67-F1
#
_entry.id   AF-A0A1F9HN67-F1
#
_cell.length_a   1.000
_cell.length_b   1.000
_cell.length_c   1.000
_cell.angle_alpha   90.00
_cell.angle_beta   90.00
_cell.angle_gamma   90.00
#
_symmetry.space_group_name_H-M   'P 1'
#
loop_
_entity.id
_entity.type
_entity.pdbx_description
1 polymer ?
#
loop_
_entity_poly.entity_id
_entity_poly.type
_entity_poly.pdbx_seq_one_letter_code
_entity_poly.pdbx_strand_id
1 'polypeptide(L)'
;MMPLKQLLSWLALFMRLVTQLVVSDKNQMKVTTLSLSSSQLEEFEQIAKQYTSTSGFKWLSSSEIPTAIPKSLRNKLKSAMLMWERTSSSSVFLVFNNMRFDQKDNSLDQQPFGIVVNSSGASTYGIFIDHGNWQNRTTPITPEVLNILESTSLGNYFPLYEEVSKNSSGSLSDLKNTSHEGAFKEMINRLRVSINQNSA
;
A
#
# COMPACT_ATOMS: atom_id res chain seq x y z
N MET A 1 23.14 -38.03 -30.49
CA MET A 1 22.83 -36.65 -30.93
C MET A 1 21.35 -36.42 -30.77
N MET A 2 20.93 -35.37 -30.07
CA MET A 2 19.51 -35.03 -29.91
C MET A 2 18.97 -34.41 -31.21
N PRO A 3 17.77 -34.79 -31.71
CA PRO A 3 17.18 -34.18 -32.89
C PRO A 3 16.94 -32.68 -32.70
N LEU A 4 17.22 -31.87 -33.72
CA LEU A 4 17.12 -30.40 -33.67
C LEU A 4 15.75 -29.89 -33.17
N LYS A 5 14.66 -30.59 -33.51
CA LYS A 5 13.30 -30.27 -33.02
C LYS A 5 13.14 -30.46 -31.51
N GLN A 6 13.79 -31.47 -30.92
CA GLN A 6 13.74 -31.68 -29.46
C GLN A 6 14.58 -30.63 -28.73
N LEU A 7 15.72 -30.23 -29.29
CA LEU A 7 16.56 -29.16 -28.72
C LEU A 7 15.82 -27.82 -28.67
N LEU A 8 15.10 -27.46 -29.74
CA LEU A 8 14.31 -26.22 -29.80
C LEU A 8 13.12 -26.22 -28.82
N SER A 9 12.46 -27.37 -28.67
CA SER A 9 11.37 -27.52 -27.68
C SER A 9 11.87 -27.40 -26.24
N TRP A 10 13.05 -27.95 -25.96
CA TRP A 10 13.72 -27.81 -24.66
C TRP A 10 14.14 -26.37 -24.36
N LEU A 11 14.71 -25.67 -25.34
CA LEU A 11 15.07 -24.26 -25.21
C LEU A 11 13.85 -23.37 -24.97
N ALA A 12 12.75 -23.60 -25.69
CA ALA A 12 11.51 -22.84 -25.48
C ALA A 12 10.90 -23.09 -24.08
N LEU A 13 10.91 -24.35 -23.62
CA LEU A 13 10.44 -24.70 -22.28
C LEU A 13 11.33 -24.10 -21.19
N PHE A 14 12.65 -24.15 -21.37
CA PHE A 14 13.63 -23.56 -20.45
C PHE A 14 13.49 -22.04 -20.39
N MET A 15 13.39 -21.36 -21.52
CA MET A 15 13.17 -19.90 -21.55
C MET A 15 11.85 -19.51 -20.89
N ARG A 16 10.78 -20.32 -21.06
CA ARG A 16 9.49 -20.09 -20.38
C ARG A 16 9.60 -20.29 -18.87
N LEU A 17 10.33 -21.31 -18.41
CA LEU A 17 10.61 -21.57 -16.99
C LEU A 17 11.46 -20.47 -16.37
N VAL A 18 12.53 -20.04 -17.03
CA VAL A 18 13.38 -18.93 -16.59
C VAL A 18 12.58 -17.63 -16.53
N THR A 19 11.71 -17.37 -17.51
CA THR A 19 10.83 -16.19 -17.48
C THR A 19 9.84 -16.26 -16.32
N GLN A 20 9.22 -17.42 -16.06
CA GLN A 20 8.33 -17.61 -14.92
C GLN A 20 9.06 -17.48 -13.57
N LEU A 21 10.28 -17.99 -13.45
CA LEU A 21 11.13 -17.86 -12.27
C LEU A 21 11.57 -16.41 -12.03
N VAL A 22 11.99 -15.69 -13.07
CA VAL A 22 12.41 -14.27 -12.97
C VAL A 22 11.21 -13.34 -12.68
N VAL A 23 10.01 -13.65 -13.18
CA VAL A 23 8.77 -12.96 -12.83
C VAL A 23 8.32 -13.31 -11.40
N SER A 24 8.53 -14.54 -10.95
CA SER A 24 8.19 -15.00 -9.59
C SER A 24 8.98 -14.28 -8.51
N ASP A 25 10.23 -13.91 -8.74
CA ASP A 25 11.09 -13.30 -7.72
C ASP A 25 10.84 -11.79 -7.50
N LYS A 26 10.35 -11.08 -8.53
CA LYS A 26 9.97 -9.66 -8.43
C LYS A 26 8.58 -9.42 -7.84
N ASN A 27 7.78 -10.47 -7.69
CA ASN A 27 6.39 -10.41 -7.24
C ASN A 27 6.18 -11.00 -5.84
N GLN A 28 7.25 -11.31 -5.10
CA GLN A 28 7.09 -11.73 -3.71
C GLN A 28 6.83 -10.52 -2.82
N MET A 29 5.73 -10.59 -2.07
CA MET A 29 5.39 -9.60 -1.07
C MET A 29 6.53 -9.47 -0.05
N LYS A 30 7.02 -8.25 0.12
CA LYS A 30 8.09 -7.92 1.05
C LYS A 30 7.53 -7.07 2.18
N VAL A 31 7.63 -7.59 3.40
CA VAL A 31 7.20 -6.88 4.62
C VAL A 31 8.44 -6.33 5.32
N THR A 32 8.46 -5.03 5.57
CA THR A 32 9.57 -4.33 6.23
C THR A 32 9.06 -3.62 7.49
N THR A 33 9.78 -3.76 8.59
CA THR A 33 9.53 -2.99 9.81
C THR A 33 10.34 -1.70 9.77
N LEU A 34 9.70 -0.56 10.04
CA LEU A 34 10.33 0.75 10.09
C LEU A 34 10.32 1.26 11.54
N SER A 35 11.50 1.45 12.13
CA SER A 35 11.62 2.14 13.42
C SER A 35 11.24 3.61 13.28
N LEU A 36 10.54 4.14 14.27
CA LEU A 36 10.01 5.49 14.25
C LEU A 36 10.69 6.37 15.30
N SER A 37 10.96 7.61 14.90
CA SER A 37 11.43 8.68 15.79
C SER A 37 10.29 9.21 16.67
N SER A 38 10.61 9.86 17.79
CA SER A 38 9.62 10.47 18.69
C SER A 38 8.66 11.42 17.96
N SER A 39 9.17 12.24 17.03
CA SER A 39 8.32 13.14 16.24
C SER A 39 7.34 12.41 15.32
N GLN A 40 7.72 11.24 14.80
CA GLN A 40 6.81 10.40 14.00
C GLN A 40 5.77 9.71 14.89
N LEU A 41 6.13 9.31 16.10
CA LEU A 41 5.17 8.76 17.06
C LEU A 41 4.10 9.79 17.43
N GLU A 42 4.54 11.01 17.75
CA GLU A 42 3.63 12.14 18.02
C GLU A 42 2.71 12.43 16.83
N GLU A 43 3.22 12.42 15.60
CA GLU A 43 2.42 12.57 14.38
C GLU A 43 1.27 11.54 14.33
N PHE A 44 1.55 10.26 14.57
CA PHE A 44 0.52 9.22 14.55
C PHE A 44 -0.48 9.32 15.69
N GLU A 45 -0.06 9.74 16.87
CA GLU A 45 -0.97 10.00 17.98
C GLU A 45 -1.93 11.15 17.67
N GLN A 46 -1.46 12.21 17.02
CA GLN A 46 -2.33 13.32 16.59
C GLN A 46 -3.32 12.87 15.51
N ILE A 47 -2.86 12.09 14.53
CA ILE A 47 -3.74 11.49 13.52
C ILE A 47 -4.80 10.62 14.20
N ALA A 48 -4.41 9.73 15.12
CA ALA A 48 -5.35 8.89 15.86
C ALA A 48 -6.36 9.72 16.68
N LYS A 49 -6.01 10.91 17.19
CA LYS A 49 -6.95 11.81 17.89
C LYS A 49 -7.93 12.50 16.94
N GLN A 50 -7.51 12.80 15.72
CA GLN A 50 -8.33 13.50 14.73
C GLN A 50 -9.52 12.66 14.23
N TYR A 51 -9.35 11.35 14.09
CA TYR A 51 -10.36 10.46 13.51
C TYR A 51 -11.15 9.72 14.60
N THR A 52 -12.19 10.35 15.13
CA THR A 52 -12.94 9.88 16.32
C THR A 52 -13.92 8.73 16.06
N SER A 53 -14.31 8.49 14.80
CA SER A 53 -15.18 7.35 14.47
C SER A 53 -14.50 6.01 14.74
N THR A 54 -15.30 4.97 14.99
CA THR A 54 -14.79 3.61 15.19
C THR A 54 -13.99 3.11 13.99
N SER A 55 -14.40 3.46 12.78
CA SER A 55 -13.64 3.15 11.57
C SER A 55 -13.98 4.12 10.45
N GLY A 56 -13.17 4.12 9.39
CA GLY A 56 -13.42 4.90 8.19
C GLY A 56 -12.21 5.00 7.29
N PHE A 57 -12.36 5.78 6.23
CA PHE A 57 -11.26 6.15 5.34
C PHE A 57 -11.32 7.64 4.95
N LYS A 58 -10.17 8.18 4.54
CA LYS A 58 -10.01 9.51 3.96
C LYS A 58 -8.88 9.48 2.93
N TRP A 59 -9.09 10.10 1.78
CA TRP A 59 -8.01 10.40 0.85
C TRP A 59 -7.12 11.52 1.37
N LEU A 60 -5.82 11.31 1.28
CA LEU A 60 -4.77 12.24 1.67
C LEU A 60 -4.03 12.73 0.43
N SER A 61 -3.82 14.04 0.36
CA SER A 61 -2.88 14.65 -0.58
C SER A 61 -1.44 14.25 -0.25
N SER A 62 -0.52 14.41 -1.21
CA SER A 62 0.92 14.13 -1.01
C SER A 62 1.52 14.87 0.19
N SER A 63 1.03 16.07 0.52
CA SER A 63 1.45 16.86 1.70
C SER A 63 0.95 16.32 3.03
N GLU A 64 -0.12 15.52 3.04
CA GLU A 64 -0.69 14.90 4.24
C GLU A 64 -0.10 13.49 4.50
N ILE A 65 0.78 12.98 3.62
CA ILE A 65 1.40 11.67 3.79
C ILE A 65 2.42 11.70 4.95
N PRO A 66 2.32 10.79 5.93
CA PRO A 66 3.12 10.82 7.14
C PRO A 66 4.63 10.84 6.91
N THR A 67 5.35 11.50 7.81
CA THR A 67 6.81 11.63 7.74
C THR A 67 7.56 10.33 7.97
N ALA A 68 6.90 9.30 8.53
CA ALA A 68 7.42 7.94 8.62
C ALA A 68 7.76 7.32 7.26
N ILE A 69 7.05 7.73 6.21
CA ILE A 69 7.35 7.28 4.85
C ILE A 69 8.57 8.08 4.36
N PRO A 70 9.67 7.42 3.95
CA PRO A 70 10.88 8.10 3.52
C PRO A 70 10.61 9.14 2.44
N LYS A 71 11.28 10.30 2.52
CA LYS A 71 11.07 11.41 1.56
C LYS A 71 11.25 10.97 0.10
N SER A 72 12.22 10.09 -0.17
CA SER A 72 12.46 9.53 -1.50
C SER A 72 11.26 8.74 -2.04
N LEU A 73 10.54 8.04 -1.16
CA LEU A 73 9.31 7.35 -1.51
C LEU A 73 8.13 8.33 -1.61
N ARG A 74 7.94 9.23 -0.63
CA ARG A 74 6.87 10.24 -0.66
C ARG A 74 6.85 11.08 -1.93
N ASN A 75 8.02 11.43 -2.47
CA ASN A 75 8.12 12.16 -3.74
C ASN A 75 7.51 11.40 -4.94
N LYS A 76 7.40 10.07 -4.85
CA LYS A 76 6.77 9.20 -5.87
C LYS A 76 5.30 8.92 -5.57
N LEU A 77 4.83 9.29 -4.38
CA LEU A 77 3.43 9.10 -3.97
C LEU A 77 2.63 10.32 -4.37
N LYS A 78 1.54 10.09 -5.09
CA LYS A 78 0.63 11.18 -5.50
C LYS A 78 -0.46 11.42 -4.48
N SER A 79 -0.91 10.35 -3.83
CA SER A 79 -1.87 10.36 -2.75
C SER A 79 -1.67 9.13 -1.87
N ALA A 80 -2.39 9.11 -0.74
CA ALA A 80 -2.59 7.90 0.04
C ALA A 80 -4.04 7.83 0.49
N MET A 81 -4.58 6.62 0.68
CA MET A 81 -5.81 6.45 1.43
C MET A 81 -5.47 6.11 2.88
N LEU A 82 -5.81 7.01 3.80
CA LEU A 82 -5.83 6.68 5.22
C LEU A 82 -7.08 5.88 5.51
N MET A 83 -6.91 4.73 6.14
CA MET A 83 -7.96 3.86 6.67
C MET A 83 -7.68 3.61 8.14
N TRP A 84 -8.72 3.60 8.97
CA TRP A 84 -8.57 3.36 10.40
C TRP A 84 -9.64 2.43 10.94
N GLU A 85 -9.27 1.70 12.00
CA GLU A 85 -10.16 0.88 12.81
C GLU A 85 -9.76 0.98 14.28
N ARG A 86 -10.73 1.30 15.14
CA ARG A 86 -10.60 1.34 16.59
C ARG A 86 -11.11 0.03 17.18
N THR A 87 -10.34 -0.55 18.09
CA THR A 87 -10.71 -1.75 18.84
C THR A 87 -11.55 -1.39 20.06
N SER A 88 -12.19 -2.40 20.67
CA SER A 88 -12.83 -2.27 21.98
C SER A 88 -11.85 -1.90 23.11
N SER A 89 -10.57 -2.23 22.96
CA SER A 89 -9.48 -1.83 23.86
C SER A 89 -8.95 -0.41 23.59
N SER A 90 -9.65 0.38 22.77
CA SER A 90 -9.27 1.75 22.39
C SER A 90 -7.94 1.86 21.63
N SER A 91 -7.41 0.75 21.12
CA SER A 91 -6.30 0.78 20.16
C SER A 91 -6.81 1.20 18.79
N VAL A 92 -6.04 1.99 18.05
CA VAL A 92 -6.35 2.46 16.71
C VAL A 92 -5.33 1.89 15.75
N PHE A 93 -5.78 1.08 14.81
CA PHE A 93 -4.97 0.73 13.64
C PHE A 93 -5.10 1.85 12.62
N LEU A 94 -3.97 2.38 12.16
CA LEU A 94 -3.89 3.34 11.08
C LEU A 94 -3.19 2.67 9.91
N VAL A 95 -3.80 2.73 8.73
CA VAL A 95 -3.25 2.19 7.48
C VAL A 95 -3.26 3.28 6.42
N PHE A 96 -2.09 3.60 5.91
CA PHE A 96 -1.86 4.54 4.82
C PHE A 96 -1.57 3.72 3.56
N ASN A 97 -2.61 3.45 2.77
CA ASN A 97 -2.45 2.76 1.49
C ASN A 97 -1.93 3.75 0.45
N ASN A 98 -0.60 3.80 0.31
CA ASN A 98 0.09 4.75 -0.54
C ASN A 98 -0.07 4.39 -2.02
N MET A 99 -0.36 5.38 -2.85
CA MET A 99 -0.47 5.23 -4.30
C MET A 99 0.81 5.71 -4.98
N ARG A 100 1.69 4.77 -5.33
CA ARG A 100 2.93 5.05 -6.07
C ARG A 100 2.66 4.98 -7.55
N PHE A 101 3.00 6.05 -8.28
CA PHE A 101 3.07 5.96 -9.74
C PHE A 101 4.41 5.35 -10.16
N ASP A 102 4.36 4.20 -10.84
CA ASP A 102 5.50 3.55 -11.46
C ASP A 102 5.56 3.91 -12.95
N GLN A 103 6.44 4.87 -13.27
CA GLN A 103 6.66 5.34 -14.64
C GLN A 103 7.19 4.25 -15.57
N LYS A 104 7.92 3.27 -15.05
CA LYS A 104 8.52 2.24 -15.89
C LYS A 104 7.47 1.27 -16.41
N ASP A 105 6.53 0.91 -15.54
CA ASP A 105 5.49 -0.07 -15.84
C ASP A 105 4.15 0.61 -16.20
N ASN A 106 4.13 1.95 -16.30
CA ASN A 106 2.93 2.77 -16.51
C ASN A 106 1.77 2.31 -15.64
N SER A 107 2.02 2.19 -14.34
CA SER A 107 1.07 1.58 -13.41
C SER A 107 1.06 2.30 -12.08
N LEU A 108 0.01 2.04 -11.30
CA LEU A 108 -0.07 2.50 -9.92
C LEU A 108 0.00 1.33 -8.99
N ASP A 109 0.95 1.41 -8.08
CA ASP A 109 1.17 0.41 -7.06
C ASP A 109 0.66 0.89 -5.72
N GLN A 110 -0.15 0.04 -5.08
CA GLN A 110 -0.44 0.15 -3.66
C GLN A 110 0.74 -0.36 -2.84
N GLN A 111 1.22 0.47 -1.91
CA GLN A 111 2.32 0.18 -0.99
C GLN A 111 1.96 0.63 0.44
N PRO A 112 1.12 -0.14 1.16
CA PRO A 112 0.58 0.30 2.42
C PRO A 112 1.64 0.38 3.51
N PHE A 113 1.52 1.42 4.33
CA PHE A 113 2.19 1.57 5.61
C PHE A 113 1.16 1.47 6.72
N GLY A 114 1.46 0.80 7.82
CA GLY A 114 0.55 0.65 8.95
C GLY A 114 1.23 0.79 10.29
N ILE A 115 0.47 1.27 11.28
CA ILE A 115 0.90 1.45 12.66
C ILE A 115 -0.28 1.25 13.62
N VAL A 116 0.01 0.93 14.87
CA VAL A 116 -0.99 0.87 15.93
C VAL A 116 -0.71 1.95 16.98
N VAL A 117 -1.76 2.64 17.40
CA VAL A 117 -1.74 3.60 18.51
C VAL A 117 -2.62 3.05 19.62
N ASN A 118 -2.08 2.88 20.84
CA ASN A 118 -2.83 2.38 21.99
C ASN A 118 -2.83 3.41 23.13
N SER A 119 -3.29 3.01 24.32
CA SER A 119 -3.33 3.89 25.50
C SER A 119 -1.95 4.34 25.99
N SER A 120 -0.89 3.62 25.63
CA SER A 120 0.51 3.96 25.93
C SER A 120 1.17 4.79 24.83
N GLY A 121 0.47 5.09 23.74
CA GLY A 121 0.98 5.87 22.61
C GLY A 121 1.10 5.07 21.31
N ALA A 122 1.74 5.66 20.30
CA ALA A 122 2.04 5.00 19.04
C ALA A 122 3.12 3.90 19.21
N SER A 123 2.99 2.80 18.48
CA SER A 123 4.02 1.76 18.45
C SER A 123 5.36 2.31 17.94
N THR A 124 6.47 1.91 18.55
CA THR A 124 7.83 2.39 18.20
C THR A 124 8.30 1.99 16.79
N TYR A 125 7.51 1.18 16.11
CA TYR A 125 7.71 0.79 14.73
C TYR A 125 6.39 0.76 13.95
N GLY A 126 6.47 0.89 12.64
CA GLY A 126 5.39 0.60 11.69
C GLY A 126 5.77 -0.52 10.72
N ILE A 127 4.77 -1.01 10.00
CA ILE A 127 4.93 -2.05 8.97
C ILE A 127 4.73 -1.41 7.60
N PHE A 128 5.64 -1.69 6.68
CA PHE A 128 5.55 -1.31 5.27
C PHE A 128 5.49 -2.57 4.41
N ILE A 129 4.51 -2.64 3.50
CA ILE A 129 4.39 -3.74 2.56
C ILE A 129 4.75 -3.25 1.17
N ASP A 130 5.79 -3.85 0.60
CA ASP A 130 6.18 -3.71 -0.79
C ASP A 130 5.70 -4.94 -1.58
N HIS A 131 5.33 -4.74 -2.84
CA HIS A 131 4.87 -5.81 -3.73
C HIS A 131 3.78 -6.73 -3.14
N GLY A 132 2.78 -6.16 -2.48
CA GLY A 132 1.64 -6.92 -1.92
C GLY A 132 0.98 -7.90 -2.90
N ASN A 133 0.34 -8.94 -2.35
CA ASN A 133 -0.21 -10.05 -3.13
C ASN A 133 -1.75 -10.04 -3.25
N TRP A 134 -2.42 -8.93 -2.93
CA TRP A 134 -3.86 -8.80 -3.11
C TRP A 134 -4.22 -8.43 -4.56
N GLN A 135 -5.45 -8.78 -4.94
CA GLN A 135 -5.99 -8.50 -6.26
C GLN A 135 -6.02 -6.99 -6.53
N ASN A 136 -5.71 -6.61 -7.77
CA ASN A 136 -5.71 -5.23 -8.25
C ASN A 136 -4.80 -4.27 -7.45
N ARG A 137 -3.80 -4.77 -6.72
CA ARG A 137 -2.77 -3.92 -6.06
C ARG A 137 -2.11 -2.97 -7.05
N THR A 138 -1.85 -3.48 -8.25
CA THR A 138 -1.26 -2.73 -9.35
C THR A 138 -2.34 -2.46 -10.39
N THR A 139 -2.60 -1.19 -10.67
CA THR A 139 -3.56 -0.76 -11.69
C THR A 139 -2.79 -0.20 -12.89
N PRO A 140 -2.91 -0.78 -14.09
CA PRO A 140 -2.35 -0.18 -15.30
C PRO A 140 -2.95 1.21 -15.55
N ILE A 141 -2.12 2.15 -15.96
CA ILE A 141 -2.54 3.49 -16.38
C ILE A 141 -2.67 3.51 -17.90
N THR A 142 -3.80 4.04 -18.41
CA THR A 142 -3.96 4.23 -19.85
C THR A 142 -3.14 5.44 -20.33
N PRO A 143 -2.72 5.49 -21.61
CA PRO A 143 -2.00 6.64 -22.16
C PRO A 143 -2.72 7.98 -21.98
N GLU A 144 -4.06 7.99 -22.04
CA GLU A 144 -4.86 9.21 -21.82
C GLU A 144 -4.71 9.74 -20.39
N VAL A 145 -4.73 8.83 -19.42
CA VAL A 145 -4.52 9.17 -18.03
C VAL A 145 -3.09 9.62 -17.78
N LEU A 146 -2.11 8.94 -18.39
CA LEU A 146 -0.71 9.33 -18.31
C LEU A 146 -0.53 10.77 -18.80
N ASN A 147 -1.12 11.12 -19.94
CA ASN A 147 -1.11 12.47 -20.48
C ASN A 147 -1.72 13.48 -19.50
N ILE A 148 -2.78 13.14 -18.77
CA ILE A 148 -3.37 14.01 -17.74
C ILE A 148 -2.41 14.16 -16.54
N LEU A 149 -1.83 13.07 -16.06
CA LEU A 149 -0.88 13.07 -14.94
C LEU A 149 0.38 13.89 -15.24
N GLU A 150 0.81 13.91 -16.51
CA GLU A 150 1.98 14.65 -16.99
C GLU A 150 1.69 16.12 -17.35
N SER A 151 0.51 16.41 -17.91
CA SER A 151 0.15 17.76 -18.39
C SER A 151 -0.42 18.69 -17.33
N THR A 152 -0.75 18.18 -16.15
CA THR A 152 -1.42 18.96 -15.11
C THR A 152 -0.64 18.96 -13.79
N SER A 153 -0.72 20.05 -13.04
CA SER A 153 -0.40 20.06 -11.60
C SER A 153 -1.36 19.16 -10.78
N LEU A 154 -2.38 18.57 -11.43
CA LEU A 154 -3.28 17.55 -10.91
C LEU A 154 -2.62 16.16 -10.82
N GLY A 155 -1.32 16.04 -11.09
CA GLY A 155 -0.53 14.90 -10.60
C GLY A 155 -0.66 14.64 -9.09
N ASN A 156 -1.30 15.55 -8.33
CA ASN A 156 -1.67 15.42 -6.92
C ASN A 156 -3.15 15.02 -6.66
N TYR A 157 -4.01 14.94 -7.69
CA TYR A 157 -5.43 14.60 -7.54
C TYR A 157 -5.72 13.20 -8.10
N PHE A 158 -5.44 12.23 -7.24
CA PHE A 158 -5.82 10.83 -7.37
C PHE A 158 -6.93 10.59 -6.34
N PRO A 159 -8.07 9.95 -6.65
CA PRO A 159 -8.13 8.67 -7.34
C PRO A 159 -8.38 8.73 -8.85
N LEU A 160 -7.61 7.94 -9.62
CA LEU A 160 -8.12 7.49 -10.92
C LEU A 160 -9.36 6.65 -10.66
N TYR A 161 -10.36 7.04 -11.41
CA TYR A 161 -11.74 6.65 -11.26
C TYR A 161 -11.91 5.18 -11.66
N GLU A 162 -12.28 4.32 -10.71
CA GLU A 162 -13.31 3.27 -10.86
C GLU A 162 -13.51 2.42 -9.59
N GLU A 163 -12.55 2.35 -8.65
CA GLU A 163 -12.67 1.43 -7.50
C GLU A 163 -13.14 2.04 -6.17
N VAL A 164 -13.20 3.37 -5.97
CA VAL A 164 -13.59 3.95 -4.67
C VAL A 164 -14.68 5.00 -4.86
N SER A 165 -15.64 5.03 -3.91
CA SER A 165 -16.71 6.03 -3.87
C SER A 165 -16.18 7.42 -4.21
N LYS A 166 -16.98 8.24 -4.92
CA LYS A 166 -16.63 9.62 -5.31
C LYS A 166 -16.30 10.54 -4.12
N ASN A 167 -16.43 10.03 -2.90
CA ASN A 167 -16.26 10.76 -1.67
C ASN A 167 -14.79 10.78 -1.25
N SER A 168 -14.33 11.93 -0.78
CA SER A 168 -12.98 12.10 -0.21
C SER A 168 -12.80 11.38 1.14
N SER A 169 -13.88 10.88 1.73
CA SER A 169 -13.90 10.11 2.98
C SER A 169 -15.19 9.28 3.09
N GLY A 170 -15.20 8.27 3.96
CA GLY A 170 -16.38 7.44 4.16
C GLY A 170 -16.12 6.28 5.13
N SER A 171 -17.00 5.28 5.06
CA SER A 171 -16.94 4.09 5.89
C SER A 171 -16.06 3.01 5.23
N LEU A 172 -15.44 2.12 6.01
CA LEU A 172 -14.69 1.00 5.44
C LEU A 172 -15.58 0.05 4.61
N SER A 173 -16.90 0.00 4.87
CA SER A 173 -17.84 -0.76 4.05
C SER A 173 -17.96 -0.24 2.62
N ASP A 174 -17.68 1.04 2.37
CA ASP A 174 -17.68 1.61 1.01
C ASP A 174 -16.48 1.13 0.19
N LEU A 175 -15.48 0.50 0.83
CA LEU A 175 -14.30 -0.08 0.18
C LEU A 175 -14.48 -1.58 -0.13
N LYS A 176 -15.66 -2.16 0.14
CA LYS A 176 -15.89 -3.59 -0.06
C LYS A 176 -15.68 -4.01 -1.51
N ASN A 177 -14.97 -5.11 -1.72
CA ASN A 177 -14.57 -5.67 -3.01
C ASN A 177 -13.60 -4.79 -3.82
N THR A 178 -12.89 -3.86 -3.17
CA THR A 178 -11.88 -3.02 -3.81
C THR A 178 -10.48 -3.51 -3.45
N SER A 179 -9.48 -3.12 -4.25
CA SER A 179 -8.07 -3.34 -3.91
C SER A 179 -7.68 -2.71 -2.55
N HIS A 180 -8.31 -1.60 -2.16
CA HIS A 180 -8.05 -0.93 -0.89
C HIS A 180 -8.49 -1.76 0.33
N GLU A 181 -9.60 -2.49 0.24
CA GLU A 181 -10.00 -3.45 1.27
C GLU A 181 -8.96 -4.57 1.42
N GLY A 182 -8.41 -5.07 0.29
CA GLY A 182 -7.34 -6.06 0.28
C GLY A 182 -6.10 -5.57 1.01
N ALA A 183 -5.61 -4.37 0.66
CA ALA A 183 -4.47 -3.74 1.32
C ALA A 183 -4.71 -3.53 2.83
N PHE A 184 -5.91 -3.07 3.20
CA PHE A 184 -6.28 -2.85 4.60
C PHE A 184 -6.24 -4.15 5.39
N LYS A 185 -6.92 -5.20 4.91
CA LYS A 185 -6.97 -6.50 5.59
C LYS A 185 -5.59 -7.12 5.76
N GLU A 186 -4.76 -7.07 4.71
CA GLU A 186 -3.40 -7.60 4.80
C GLU A 186 -2.58 -6.84 5.84
N MET A 187 -2.63 -5.50 5.83
CA MET A 187 -1.90 -4.70 6.81
C MET A 187 -2.36 -4.95 8.25
N ILE A 188 -3.67 -4.97 8.50
CA ILE A 188 -4.23 -5.25 9.83
C ILE A 188 -3.77 -6.63 10.33
N ASN A 189 -3.80 -7.65 9.47
CA ASN A 189 -3.33 -8.98 9.81
C ASN A 189 -1.85 -8.96 10.25
N ARG A 190 -0.99 -8.25 9.51
CA ARG A 190 0.44 -8.10 9.84
C ARG A 190 0.65 -7.37 11.17
N LEU A 191 -0.07 -6.28 11.40
CA LEU A 191 0.04 -5.51 12.64
C LEU A 191 -0.39 -6.34 13.86
N ARG A 192 -1.49 -7.10 13.74
CA ARG A 192 -1.96 -7.99 14.81
C ARG A 192 -0.95 -9.09 15.14
N VAL A 193 -0.38 -9.74 14.13
CA VAL A 193 0.67 -10.76 14.33
C VAL A 193 1.90 -10.15 15.01
N SER A 194 2.35 -8.98 14.57
CA SER A 194 3.50 -8.29 15.16
C SER A 194 3.31 -7.93 16.62
N ILE A 195 2.10 -7.47 17.01
CA ILE A 195 1.78 -7.16 18.41
C ILE A 195 1.85 -8.42 19.27
N ASN A 196 1.26 -9.52 18.81
CA ASN A 196 1.23 -10.77 19.57
C ASN A 196 2.62 -11.37 19.78
N GLN A 197 3.53 -11.22 18.82
CA GLN A 197 4.91 -11.70 18.92
C GLN A 197 5.78 -10.90 19.89
N ASN A 198 5.45 -9.62 20.12
CA ASN A 198 6.20 -8.76 21.05
C ASN A 198 5.58 -8.70 22.46
N SER A 199 4.49 -9.43 22.70
CA SER A 199 3.80 -9.50 23.99
C SER A 199 4.02 -10.84 24.71
N ALA A 200 4.82 -11.74 24.14
CA ALA A 200 5.20 -13.05 24.67
C ALA A 200 6.68 -13.07 25.05
#